data_AF-C0W723-F1
#
_entry.id   AF-C0W723-F1
#
_cell.length_a   1.000
_cell.length_b   1.000
_cell.length_c   1.000
_cell.angle_alpha   90.00
_cell.angle_beta   90.00
_cell.angle_gamma   90.00
#
_symmetry.space_group_name_H-M   'P 1'
#
loop_
_entity.id
_entity.type
_entity.pdbx_description
1 polymer ?
#
loop_
_entity_poly.entity_id
_entity_poly.type
_entity_poly.pdbx_seq_one_letter_code
_entity_poly.pdbx_strand_id
1 'polypeptide(L)'
;MPTPNPLRPIGTPTVTLPLLLTRSDVAGICRVHPITVTRWLSDGSLPVLRIGTRPRVPAAAVLDYATRGMSADCRRTFLTVADPATVDVPAMLRPNEVAQCLAVSLSTVNRLIRDGELPRVGTVRSCQVPATAVAAWIDANTTPARVPLSLRG
;
A
#
# COMPACT_ATOMS: atom_id res chain seq x y z
N MET A 1 25.22 -42.64 8.57
CA MET A 1 25.31 -41.27 8.02
C MET A 1 23.89 -40.82 7.69
N PRO A 2 23.31 -39.83 8.39
CA PRO A 2 21.99 -39.33 8.04
C PRO A 2 22.06 -38.49 6.76
N THR A 3 20.93 -38.50 6.06
CA THR A 3 20.46 -37.91 4.80
C THR A 3 21.07 -36.58 4.35
N PRO A 4 20.91 -36.24 3.05
CA PRO A 4 20.03 -35.10 2.80
C PRO A 4 19.09 -35.33 1.60
N ASN A 5 17.79 -35.30 1.87
CA ASN A 5 16.80 -34.66 0.99
C ASN A 5 15.56 -34.35 1.84
N PRO A 6 14.82 -33.25 1.61
CA PRO A 6 14.45 -32.75 0.29
C PRO A 6 14.93 -31.32 0.03
N LEU A 7 15.24 -31.01 -1.24
CA LEU A 7 15.17 -29.64 -1.77
C LEU A 7 13.83 -29.04 -1.31
N ARG A 8 13.90 -28.04 -0.43
CA ARG A 8 12.74 -27.18 -0.14
C ARG A 8 12.20 -26.70 -1.48
N PRO A 9 10.87 -26.65 -1.71
CA PRO A 9 10.37 -25.79 -2.77
C PRO A 9 10.94 -24.40 -2.47
N ILE A 10 11.77 -23.89 -3.36
CA ILE A 10 12.20 -22.49 -3.30
C ILE A 10 10.91 -21.73 -3.54
N GLY A 11 10.19 -21.42 -2.45
CA GLY A 11 9.02 -20.57 -2.51
C GLY A 11 9.46 -19.33 -3.27
N THR A 12 8.69 -18.94 -4.29
CA THR A 12 8.93 -17.70 -5.03
C THR A 12 9.28 -16.63 -4.00
N PRO A 13 10.46 -15.98 -4.08
CA PRO A 13 10.85 -15.01 -3.08
C PRO A 13 9.74 -13.98 -2.97
N THR A 14 9.16 -13.83 -1.79
CA THR A 14 8.02 -12.94 -1.54
C THR A 14 8.53 -11.68 -0.88
N VAL A 15 7.97 -10.54 -1.26
CA VAL A 15 8.28 -9.22 -0.70
C VAL A 15 7.01 -8.68 -0.06
N THR A 16 7.13 -8.18 1.15
CA THR A 16 6.03 -7.58 1.89
C THR A 16 5.87 -6.12 1.45
N LEU A 17 4.72 -5.76 0.88
CA LEU A 17 4.37 -4.40 0.48
C LEU A 17 3.29 -3.81 1.38
N PRO A 18 3.28 -2.49 1.62
CA PRO A 18 2.18 -1.86 2.34
C PRO A 18 0.89 -1.95 1.53
N LEU A 19 -0.21 -2.34 2.18
CA LEU A 19 -1.54 -2.30 1.55
C LEU A 19 -1.95 -0.84 1.38
N LEU A 20 -2.30 -0.43 0.15
CA LEU A 20 -2.68 0.94 -0.15
C LEU A 20 -4.20 1.07 -0.28
N LEU A 21 -4.79 1.87 0.60
CA LEU A 21 -6.22 2.11 0.67
C LEU A 21 -6.62 3.34 -0.13
N THR A 22 -7.80 3.28 -0.75
CA THR A 22 -8.43 4.47 -1.33
C THR A 22 -9.09 5.30 -0.23
N ARG A 23 -9.38 6.57 -0.55
CA ARG A 23 -10.14 7.45 0.34
C ARG A 23 -11.48 6.84 0.78
N SER A 24 -12.16 6.13 -0.11
CA SER A 24 -13.44 5.49 0.19
C SER A 24 -13.27 4.33 1.17
N ASP A 25 -12.21 3.54 1.01
CA ASP A 25 -11.91 2.44 1.93
C ASP A 25 -11.61 2.99 3.32
N VAL A 26 -10.76 4.02 3.42
CA VAL A 26 -10.47 4.70 4.69
C VAL A 26 -11.74 5.24 5.34
N ALA A 27 -12.61 5.90 4.56
CA ALA A 27 -13.87 6.43 5.06
C ALA A 27 -14.79 5.32 5.60
N GLY A 28 -14.91 4.20 4.88
CA GLY A 28 -15.70 3.05 5.30
C GLY A 28 -15.17 2.39 6.56
N ILE A 29 -13.84 2.20 6.64
CA ILE A 29 -13.21 1.57 7.80
C ILE A 29 -13.31 2.49 9.04
N CYS A 30 -13.06 3.78 8.86
CA CYS A 30 -13.13 4.78 9.94
C CYS A 30 -14.57 5.20 10.28
N ARG A 31 -15.59 4.72 9.53
CA ARG A 31 -17.00 5.13 9.64
C ARG A 31 -17.20 6.64 9.65
N VAL A 32 -16.45 7.36 8.82
CA VAL A 32 -16.57 8.82 8.65
C VAL A 32 -16.98 9.17 7.23
N HIS A 33 -17.49 10.38 7.03
CA HIS A 33 -17.76 10.87 5.68
C HIS A 33 -16.44 11.04 4.88
N PRO A 34 -16.39 10.71 3.57
CA PRO A 34 -15.18 10.84 2.76
C PRO A 34 -14.58 12.26 2.70
N ILE A 35 -15.37 13.29 3.02
CA ILE A 35 -14.86 14.67 3.12
C ILE A 35 -13.93 14.86 4.33
N THR A 36 -14.19 14.15 5.42
CA THR A 36 -13.36 14.17 6.63
C THR A 36 -11.99 13.59 6.33
N VAL A 37 -11.95 12.49 5.58
CA VAL A 37 -10.69 11.90 5.09
C VAL A 37 -9.94 12.87 4.17
N THR A 38 -10.64 13.57 3.27
CA THR A 38 -10.01 14.62 2.43
C THR A 38 -9.37 15.72 3.28
N ARG A 39 -10.03 16.16 4.35
CA ARG A 39 -9.48 17.14 5.29
C ARG A 39 -8.25 16.60 6.01
N TRP A 40 -8.31 15.38 6.52
CA TRP A 40 -7.16 14.72 7.17
C TRP A 40 -5.93 14.62 6.26
N LEU A 41 -6.13 14.34 4.97
CA LEU A 41 -5.05 14.30 3.99
C LEU A 41 -4.52 15.70 3.64
N SER A 42 -5.39 16.71 3.63
CA SER A 42 -5.01 18.10 3.31
C SER A 42 -4.24 18.75 4.47
N ASP A 43 -4.67 18.47 5.70
CA ASP A 43 -4.04 18.95 6.93
C ASP A 43 -2.76 18.17 7.29
N GLY A 44 -2.42 17.15 6.51
CA GLY A 44 -1.20 16.35 6.68
C GLY A 44 -1.28 15.39 7.86
N SER A 45 -2.48 14.99 8.27
CA SER A 45 -2.67 14.17 9.46
C SER A 45 -2.61 12.67 9.23
N LEU A 46 -2.77 12.25 7.97
CA LEU A 46 -2.49 10.89 7.52
C LEU A 46 -1.37 10.94 6.49
N PRO A 47 -0.49 9.93 6.44
CA PRO A 47 0.47 9.83 5.37
C PRO A 47 -0.27 9.60 4.05
N VAL A 48 0.25 10.21 2.99
CA VAL A 48 -0.39 10.17 1.68
C VAL A 48 0.62 9.85 0.60
N LEU A 49 0.35 8.77 -0.11
CA LEU A 49 0.98 8.44 -1.37
C LEU A 49 0.15 9.06 -2.50
N ARG A 50 0.77 9.89 -3.34
CA ARG A 50 0.08 10.52 -4.48
C ARG A 50 0.47 9.82 -5.76
N ILE A 51 -0.49 9.14 -6.38
CA ILE A 51 -0.32 8.54 -7.70
C ILE A 51 -1.12 9.37 -8.69
N GLY A 52 -0.45 10.33 -9.33
CA GLY A 52 -1.11 11.40 -10.09
C GLY A 52 -2.00 12.25 -9.19
N THR A 53 -3.27 12.43 -9.56
CA THR A 53 -4.26 13.22 -8.78
C THR A 53 -4.96 12.42 -7.68
N ARG A 54 -4.69 11.11 -7.57
CA ARG A 54 -5.44 10.21 -6.70
C ARG A 54 -4.60 9.90 -5.44
N PRO A 55 -5.06 10.29 -4.24
CA PRO A 55 -4.37 9.94 -3.00
C PRO A 55 -4.60 8.48 -2.64
N ARG A 56 -3.57 7.86 -2.07
CA ARG A 56 -3.55 6.52 -1.48
C ARG A 56 -2.99 6.62 -0.08
N VAL A 57 -3.52 5.81 0.83
CA VAL A 57 -3.12 5.83 2.24
C VAL A 57 -2.65 4.44 2.63
N PRO A 58 -1.44 4.30 3.19
CA PRO A 58 -0.98 3.02 3.72
C PRO A 58 -1.91 2.52 4.83
N ALA A 59 -2.41 1.28 4.72
CA ALA A 59 -3.33 0.67 5.67
C ALA A 59 -2.73 0.63 7.09
N ALA A 60 -1.43 0.32 7.19
CA ALA A 60 -0.69 0.35 8.45
C ALA A 60 -0.80 1.69 9.18
N ALA A 61 -0.79 2.81 8.46
CA ALA A 61 -0.91 4.14 9.06
C ALA A 61 -2.32 4.43 9.55
N VAL A 62 -3.34 3.91 8.87
CA VAL A 62 -4.73 4.05 9.33
C VAL A 62 -5.00 3.15 10.53
N LEU A 63 -4.38 1.97 10.60
CA LEU A 63 -4.42 1.10 11.78
C LEU A 63 -3.82 1.81 12.98
N ASP A 64 -2.62 2.35 12.80
CA ASP A 64 -1.89 3.09 13.81
C ASP A 64 -2.65 4.36 14.28
N TYR A 65 -3.38 5.01 13.38
CA TYR A 65 -4.30 6.07 13.75
C TYR A 65 -5.49 5.55 14.58
N ALA A 66 -6.13 4.46 14.14
CA ALA A 66 -7.28 3.88 14.82
C ALA A 66 -6.95 3.40 16.25
N THR A 67 -5.72 2.93 16.48
CA THR A 67 -5.28 2.52 17.82
C THR A 67 -4.96 3.70 18.75
N ARG A 68 -4.57 4.87 18.21
CA ARG A 68 -4.16 6.04 19.01
C ARG A 68 -5.28 7.05 19.31
N GLY A 69 -6.39 7.07 18.56
CA GLY A 69 -7.36 8.17 18.70
C GLY A 69 -8.82 7.89 18.33
N MET A 70 -9.21 6.65 18.02
CA MET A 70 -10.60 6.33 17.67
C MET A 70 -11.39 5.69 18.81
N SER A 71 -12.73 5.80 18.75
CA SER A 71 -13.62 5.04 19.64
C SER A 71 -13.41 3.53 19.48
N ALA A 72 -13.68 2.77 20.54
CA ALA A 72 -13.48 1.32 20.57
C ALA A 72 -14.21 0.58 19.42
N ASP A 73 -15.36 1.11 18.96
CA ASP A 73 -16.17 0.54 17.86
C ASP A 73 -15.51 0.67 16.48
N CYS A 74 -14.85 1.81 16.22
CA CYS A 74 -14.10 2.02 14.99
C CYS A 74 -12.86 1.12 14.97
N ARG A 75 -12.16 1.00 16.10
CA ARG A 75 -11.00 0.10 16.26
C ARG A 75 -11.36 -1.36 15.99
N ARG A 76 -12.52 -1.83 16.49
CA ARG A 76 -12.99 -3.22 16.28
C ARG A 76 -13.34 -3.51 14.82
N THR A 77 -13.96 -2.56 14.14
CA THR A 77 -14.23 -2.67 12.69
C THR A 77 -12.93 -2.70 11.90
N PHE A 78 -11.96 -1.86 12.26
CA PHE A 78 -10.65 -1.79 11.60
C PHE A 78 -9.89 -3.12 11.69
N LEU A 79 -9.74 -3.68 12.89
CA LEU A 79 -9.06 -4.97 13.11
C LEU A 79 -9.73 -6.14 12.38
N THR A 80 -11.00 -6.00 11.98
CA THR A 80 -11.73 -7.05 11.24
C THR A 80 -11.55 -6.92 9.72
N VAL A 81 -11.33 -5.69 9.21
CA VAL A 81 -11.35 -5.39 7.77
C VAL A 81 -9.95 -5.22 7.18
N ALA A 82 -8.98 -4.80 7.98
CA ALA A 82 -7.64 -4.41 7.52
C ALA A 82 -6.53 -5.32 8.05
N ASP A 83 -6.85 -6.61 8.28
CA ASP A 83 -5.94 -7.59 8.89
C ASP A 83 -4.60 -7.75 8.16
N PRO A 84 -4.48 -7.54 6.82
CA PRO A 84 -3.18 -7.30 6.22
C PRO A 84 -2.92 -5.79 6.08
N ALA A 85 -2.28 -5.18 7.09
CA ALA A 85 -1.63 -3.87 6.93
C ALA A 85 -0.58 -3.89 5.80
N THR A 86 -0.09 -5.08 5.49
CA THR A 86 0.86 -5.41 4.44
C THR A 86 0.42 -6.66 3.68
N VAL A 87 0.77 -6.73 2.40
CA VAL A 87 0.50 -7.88 1.53
C VAL A 87 1.81 -8.52 1.07
N ASP A 88 1.88 -9.84 1.12
CA ASP A 88 3.01 -10.60 0.60
C ASP A 88 2.82 -10.86 -0.89
N VAL A 89 3.72 -10.33 -1.71
CA VAL A 89 3.65 -10.39 -3.17
C VAL A 89 4.92 -10.99 -3.77
N PRO A 90 4.87 -11.66 -4.92
CA PRO A 90 6.06 -12.24 -5.53
C PRO A 90 7.11 -11.15 -5.84
N ALA A 91 8.40 -11.48 -5.73
CA ALA A 91 9.50 -10.53 -5.94
C ALA A 91 9.49 -9.89 -7.34
N MET A 92 8.91 -10.56 -8.33
CA MET A 92 8.72 -10.06 -9.68
C MET A 92 7.22 -9.96 -9.97
N LEU A 93 6.73 -8.73 -10.12
CA LEU A 93 5.32 -8.43 -10.34
C LEU A 93 5.05 -8.13 -11.81
N ARG A 94 3.99 -8.70 -12.35
CA ARG A 94 3.43 -8.27 -13.64
C ARG A 94 2.78 -6.88 -13.47
N PRO A 95 2.70 -6.07 -14.53
CA PRO A 95 2.05 -4.76 -14.47
C PRO A 95 0.62 -4.79 -13.90
N ASN A 96 -0.13 -5.88 -14.12
CA ASN A 96 -1.46 -6.06 -13.53
C ASN A 96 -1.42 -6.28 -12.00
N GLU A 97 -0.42 -7.03 -11.52
CA GLU A 97 -0.22 -7.26 -10.08
C GLU A 97 0.25 -5.97 -9.40
N VAL A 98 1.12 -5.19 -10.06
CA VAL A 98 1.50 -3.84 -9.59
C VAL A 98 0.27 -2.92 -9.50
N ALA A 99 -0.63 -2.98 -10.49
CA ALA A 99 -1.85 -2.17 -10.50
C ALA A 99 -2.76 -2.51 -9.32
N GLN A 100 -2.89 -3.80 -8.98
CA GLN A 100 -3.62 -4.27 -7.81
C GLN A 100 -2.95 -3.80 -6.51
N CYS A 101 -1.62 -3.94 -6.36
CA CYS A 101 -0.89 -3.52 -5.17
C CYS A 101 -1.01 -2.01 -4.91
N LEU A 102 -0.93 -1.20 -5.97
CA LEU A 102 -1.04 0.26 -5.89
C LEU A 102 -2.50 0.75 -5.85
N ALA A 103 -3.47 -0.15 -6.01
CA ALA A 103 -4.89 0.17 -6.19
C ALA A 103 -5.12 1.24 -7.28
N VAL A 104 -4.49 1.07 -8.45
CA VAL A 104 -4.60 1.95 -9.62
C VAL A 104 -4.93 1.17 -10.89
N SER A 105 -5.22 1.88 -11.99
CA SER A 105 -5.43 1.23 -13.27
C SER A 105 -4.12 0.77 -13.90
N LEU A 106 -4.20 -0.28 -14.72
CA LEU A 106 -3.07 -0.77 -15.52
C LEU A 106 -2.46 0.34 -16.41
N SER A 107 -3.30 1.23 -16.94
CA SER A 107 -2.84 2.37 -17.75
C SER A 107 -1.95 3.32 -16.94
N THR A 108 -2.24 3.54 -15.65
CA THR A 108 -1.39 4.34 -14.77
C THR A 108 -0.05 3.65 -14.53
N VAL A 109 -0.03 2.34 -14.30
CA VAL A 109 1.22 1.59 -14.14
C VAL A 109 2.07 1.63 -15.42
N ASN A 110 1.46 1.39 -16.58
CA ASN A 110 2.15 1.48 -17.86
C ASN A 110 2.70 2.88 -18.11
N ARG A 111 1.98 3.93 -17.69
CA ARG A 111 2.48 5.30 -17.71
C ARG A 111 3.69 5.46 -16.80
N LEU A 112 3.64 5.01 -15.55
CA LEU A 112 4.77 5.09 -14.61
C LEU A 112 6.02 4.37 -15.14
N ILE A 113 5.83 3.19 -15.75
CA ILE A 113 6.92 2.44 -16.39
C ILE A 113 7.49 3.21 -17.60
N ARG A 114 6.63 3.78 -18.44
CA ARG A 114 7.03 4.55 -19.62
C ARG A 114 7.74 5.86 -19.24
N ASP A 115 7.25 6.52 -18.21
CA ASP A 115 7.79 7.78 -17.69
C ASP A 115 9.08 7.52 -16.86
N GLY A 116 9.47 6.26 -16.66
CA GLY A 116 10.72 5.84 -16.02
C GLY A 116 10.69 5.80 -14.49
N GLU A 117 9.52 6.02 -13.89
CA GLU A 117 9.35 6.04 -12.44
C GLU A 117 9.41 4.65 -11.79
N LEU A 118 8.99 3.61 -12.52
CA LEU A 118 9.10 2.23 -12.08
C LEU A 118 10.07 1.46 -12.98
N PRO A 119 11.15 0.87 -12.43
CA PRO A 119 12.08 0.08 -13.23
C PRO A 119 11.40 -1.20 -13.70
N ARG A 120 11.62 -1.55 -14.96
CA ARG A 120 11.16 -2.81 -15.55
C ARG A 120 12.33 -3.76 -15.77
N VAL A 121 12.10 -5.03 -15.49
CA VAL A 121 12.98 -6.15 -15.81
C VAL A 121 12.25 -7.07 -16.77
N GLY A 122 12.95 -7.52 -17.81
CA GLY A 122 12.41 -8.44 -18.81
C GLY A 122 12.38 -7.86 -20.22
N THR A 123 11.82 -8.63 -21.15
CA THR A 123 11.82 -8.28 -22.58
C THR A 123 10.62 -7.41 -22.94
N VAL A 124 10.61 -6.87 -24.16
CA VAL A 124 9.46 -6.10 -24.70
C VAL A 124 8.13 -6.87 -24.59
N ARG A 125 8.16 -8.21 -24.62
CA ARG A 125 6.97 -9.09 -24.50
C ARG A 125 6.70 -9.59 -23.08
N SER A 126 7.65 -9.46 -22.15
CA SER A 126 7.53 -9.90 -20.77
C SER A 126 8.05 -8.80 -19.83
N CYS A 127 7.18 -7.86 -19.50
CA CYS A 127 7.50 -6.81 -18.53
C CYS A 127 7.21 -7.33 -17.11
N GLN A 128 8.22 -7.30 -16.25
CA GLN A 128 8.09 -7.54 -14.81
C GLN A 128 8.68 -6.35 -14.06
N VAL A 129 8.13 -6.02 -12.91
CA VAL A 129 8.58 -4.95 -12.04
C VAL A 129 9.04 -5.60 -10.73
N PRO A 130 10.27 -5.33 -10.27
CA PRO A 130 10.71 -5.82 -8.97
C PRO A 130 9.83 -5.27 -7.85
N ALA A 131 9.29 -6.13 -6.99
CA ALA A 131 8.49 -5.70 -5.85
C ALA A 131 9.28 -4.79 -4.90
N THR A 132 10.59 -5.00 -4.75
CA THR A 132 11.48 -4.10 -3.98
C THR A 132 11.54 -2.70 -4.56
N ALA A 133 11.48 -2.55 -5.89
CA ALA A 133 11.43 -1.25 -6.53
C ALA A 133 10.08 -0.57 -6.33
N VAL A 134 8.98 -1.34 -6.33
CA VAL A 134 7.66 -0.83 -5.97
C VAL A 134 7.64 -0.34 -4.53
N ALA A 135 8.20 -1.10 -3.58
CA ALA A 135 8.34 -0.70 -2.18
C ALA A 135 9.11 0.63 -2.05
N ALA A 136 10.29 0.70 -2.65
CA ALA A 136 11.13 1.90 -2.63
C ALA A 136 10.43 3.11 -3.27
N TRP A 137 9.69 2.89 -4.37
CA TRP A 137 8.89 3.95 -5.00
C TRP A 137 7.74 4.42 -4.10
N ILE A 138 7.05 3.51 -3.42
CA ILE A 138 6.02 3.86 -2.43
C ILE A 138 6.63 4.70 -1.32
N ASP A 139 7.76 4.28 -0.75
CA ASP A 139 8.42 5.01 0.34
C ASP A 139 8.86 6.41 -0.10
N ALA A 140 9.45 6.52 -1.30
CA ALA A 140 9.92 7.80 -1.85
C ALA A 140 8.76 8.77 -2.17
N ASN A 141 7.59 8.26 -2.56
CA ASN A 141 6.44 9.07 -2.96
C ASN A 141 5.37 9.22 -1.86
N THR A 142 5.55 8.54 -0.72
CA THR A 142 4.67 8.70 0.44
C THR A 142 5.11 9.91 1.25
N THR A 143 4.26 10.92 1.30
CA THR A 143 4.46 12.03 2.24
C THR A 143 4.07 11.55 3.65
N PRO A 144 4.98 11.60 4.64
CA PRO A 144 4.66 11.20 6.00
C PRO A 144 3.65 12.16 6.63
N ALA A 145 2.88 11.67 7.60
CA ALA A 145 2.00 12.52 8.40
C ALA A 145 2.84 13.57 9.15
N ARG A 146 2.47 14.84 9.03
CA ARG A 146 3.14 15.96 9.70
C ARG A 146 2.55 16.26 11.07
N VAL A 147 1.28 15.92 11.28
CA VAL A 147 0.56 16.19 12.53
C VAL A 147 -0.22 14.95 12.95
N PRO A 148 0.03 14.36 14.12
CA PRO A 148 -0.81 13.28 14.62
C PRO A 148 -2.24 13.79 14.83
N LEU A 149 -3.23 13.17 14.18
CA LEU A 149 -4.65 13.52 14.39
C LEU A 149 -5.12 13.29 15.84
N SER A 150 -4.39 12.49 16.63
CA SER A 150 -4.66 12.22 18.04
C SER A 150 -4.59 13.47 18.95
N LEU A 151 -4.19 14.63 18.43
CA LEU A 151 -4.17 15.91 19.14
C LEU A 151 -5.40 16.79 18.89
N ARG A 152 -6.37 16.34 18.08
CA ARG A 152 -7.63 17.07 17.84
C ARG A 152 -8.80 16.25 18.37
N GLY A 153 -8.95 16.27 19.70
CA GLY A 153 -10.15 15.81 20.40
C GLY A 153 -11.37 16.66 20.04
#